data_AF-A0A222P603-F1
#
_entry.id   AF-A0A222P603-F1
#
_cell.length_a   1.000
_cell.length_b   1.000
_cell.length_c   1.000
_cell.angle_alpha   90.00
_cell.angle_beta   90.00
_cell.angle_gamma   90.00
#
_symmetry.space_group_name_H-M   'P 1'
#
loop_
_entity.id
_entity.type
_entity.pdbx_description
1 polymer ?
#
loop_
_entity_poly.entity_id
_entity_poly.type
_entity_poly.pdbx_seq_one_letter_code
_entity_poly.pdbx_strand_id
1 'polypeptide(L)'
;MPGFFCFQRQTYHENLVQISINLSRNKTSRLTAVQALQYQQELERSLSNMRKQNEPQRKEKAVKGSTINVAQHLTEVVSGVSNKTVNIIYKAHINLYTIALTQENGINRRYFEEIYLANEETLSSQFKHITTEDLNRVKCSLIDSLHTFNQTILQNKSSEFRKKLDKKGILNDFELVIAQTRNMITCAKTLSAVLATVAVEADLVAQLGMAEDLSIKRVMWNFLGNLTTIVSNPEIITVDSAADLFAEKLPATLGKALHGVSWGSHLNEVGSAFQLEQAREVFITKLEAYLASRASLKTVDRYDDRIIYNYRPINKGIFFNKALQEARIQVAATLLAELKFMQLCGKDSGHHKGAIDNPRYLAVALSHATEMNNNAYKTLARTLPGGNFIDGEGELAGILEEMRQEMKAIYPLDVRIQGANIGLYEQLGMATSPQP
;
A
#
# COMPACT_ATOMS: atom_id res chain seq x y z
N MET A 1 -60.78 -31.78 -1.95
CA MET A 1 -59.35 -31.86 -2.24
C MET A 1 -58.62 -30.77 -1.48
N PRO A 2 -57.90 -31.07 -0.38
CA PRO A 2 -56.99 -30.13 0.24
C PRO A 2 -55.52 -30.53 0.01
N GLY A 3 -54.65 -29.55 -0.19
CA GLY A 3 -53.19 -29.72 -0.01
C GLY A 3 -52.34 -29.51 -1.26
N PHE A 4 -52.12 -28.24 -1.63
CA PHE A 4 -51.11 -27.85 -2.62
C PHE A 4 -50.26 -26.68 -2.12
N PHE A 5 -49.67 -26.80 -0.92
CA PHE A 5 -48.51 -25.98 -0.54
C PHE A 5 -47.64 -26.78 0.44
N CYS A 6 -46.72 -27.58 -0.09
CA CYS A 6 -45.66 -28.19 0.70
C CYS A 6 -44.56 -27.14 0.90
N PHE A 7 -44.64 -26.34 1.97
CA PHE A 7 -43.52 -25.51 2.39
C PHE A 7 -42.51 -26.38 3.14
N GLN A 8 -41.53 -26.90 2.42
CA GLN A 8 -40.42 -27.60 3.06
C GLN A 8 -39.55 -26.55 3.78
N ARG A 9 -39.64 -26.51 5.11
CA ARG A 9 -38.80 -25.66 5.96
C ARG A 9 -37.35 -26.10 5.77
N GLN A 10 -36.64 -25.46 4.85
CA GLN A 10 -35.21 -25.68 4.73
C GLN A 10 -34.55 -25.13 6.00
N THR A 11 -33.95 -25.98 6.81
CA THR A 11 -33.14 -25.60 7.97
C THR A 11 -31.69 -25.36 7.55
N TYR A 12 -31.00 -24.38 8.13
CA TYR A 12 -29.57 -24.07 7.85
C TYR A 12 -28.64 -24.91 8.74
N HIS A 13 -29.12 -26.08 9.18
CA HIS A 13 -28.36 -26.86 10.13
C HIS A 13 -27.14 -27.43 9.41
N GLU A 14 -25.99 -26.77 9.63
CA GLU A 14 -24.62 -27.28 9.53
C GLU A 14 -23.77 -26.89 8.32
N ASN A 15 -24.33 -26.32 7.24
CA ASN A 15 -23.50 -25.96 6.07
C ASN A 15 -22.66 -24.69 6.34
N LEU A 16 -21.35 -24.86 6.41
CA LEU A 16 -20.38 -23.77 6.34
C LEU A 16 -19.97 -23.57 4.88
N VAL A 17 -20.04 -22.34 4.40
CA VAL A 17 -19.42 -21.94 3.13
C VAL A 17 -17.93 -21.80 3.40
N GLN A 18 -17.17 -22.81 2.98
CA GLN A 18 -15.72 -22.85 3.12
C GLN A 18 -15.07 -22.21 1.90
N ILE A 19 -14.25 -21.19 2.13
CA ILE A 19 -13.53 -20.47 1.07
C ILE A 19 -12.05 -20.65 1.32
N SER A 20 -11.40 -21.40 0.45
CA SER A 20 -9.96 -21.60 0.49
C SER A 20 -9.30 -20.68 -0.53
N ILE A 21 -8.44 -19.79 -0.04
CA ILE A 21 -7.58 -18.97 -0.88
C ILE A 21 -6.17 -19.51 -0.75
N ASN A 22 -5.59 -19.94 -1.88
CA ASN A 22 -4.19 -20.31 -1.95
C ASN A 22 -3.34 -19.04 -1.89
N LEU A 23 -2.53 -18.92 -0.85
CA LEU A 23 -1.51 -17.90 -0.73
C LEU A 23 -0.24 -18.40 -1.43
N SER A 24 0.38 -17.52 -2.22
CA SER A 24 1.80 -17.74 -2.53
C SER A 24 2.58 -17.67 -1.21
N ARG A 25 3.55 -18.58 -0.99
CA ARG A 25 4.41 -18.58 0.22
C ARG A 25 4.85 -17.15 0.54
N ASN A 26 4.69 -16.72 1.79
CA ASN A 26 5.01 -15.39 2.34
C ASN A 26 4.05 -14.22 2.04
N LYS A 27 2.88 -14.44 1.42
CA LYS A 27 1.90 -13.35 1.25
C LYS A 27 1.04 -13.14 2.49
N THR A 28 1.35 -12.10 3.27
CA THR A 28 0.45 -11.59 4.31
C THR A 28 -0.61 -10.65 3.71
N SER A 29 -1.82 -10.65 4.26
CA SER A 29 -2.85 -9.66 3.90
C SER A 29 -2.32 -8.25 4.18
N ARG A 30 -2.48 -7.31 3.24
CA ARG A 30 -1.99 -5.95 3.45
C ARG A 30 -2.82 -5.24 4.52
N LEU A 31 -2.12 -4.46 5.34
CA LEU A 31 -2.75 -3.49 6.22
C LEU A 31 -3.26 -2.30 5.40
N THR A 32 -4.30 -1.62 5.89
CA THR A 32 -4.68 -0.32 5.34
C THR A 32 -3.62 0.74 5.68
N ALA A 33 -3.60 1.86 4.95
CA ALA A 33 -2.75 2.99 5.31
C ALA A 33 -2.99 3.43 6.77
N VAL A 34 -4.25 3.46 7.20
CA VAL A 34 -4.64 3.77 8.59
C VAL A 34 -4.01 2.79 9.59
N GLN A 35 -4.10 1.48 9.34
CA GLN A 35 -3.51 0.47 10.22
C GLN A 35 -1.98 0.54 10.26
N ALA A 36 -1.34 0.75 9.10
CA ALA A 36 0.11 0.95 9.05
C ALA A 36 0.53 2.17 9.87
N LEU A 37 -0.22 3.27 9.79
CA LEU A 37 0.07 4.46 10.59
C LEU A 37 -0.12 4.20 12.09
N GLN A 38 -1.18 3.47 12.49
CA GLN A 38 -1.41 3.10 13.88
C GLN A 38 -0.26 2.28 14.45
N TYR A 39 0.24 1.28 13.71
CA TYR A 39 1.41 0.50 14.15
C TYR A 39 2.67 1.33 14.26
N GLN A 40 2.87 2.31 13.37
CA GLN A 40 3.98 3.23 13.52
C GLN A 40 3.81 4.09 14.79
N GLN A 41 2.62 4.59 15.09
CA GLN A 41 2.35 5.40 16.30
C GLN A 41 2.59 4.58 17.58
N GLU A 42 2.22 3.29 17.57
CA GLU A 42 2.48 2.37 18.67
C GLU A 42 3.99 2.11 18.85
N LEU A 43 4.71 1.89 17.74
CA LEU A 43 6.17 1.77 17.75
C LEU A 43 6.82 3.01 18.35
N GLU A 44 6.44 4.21 17.89
CA GLU A 44 6.95 5.48 18.39
C GLU A 44 6.70 5.65 19.90
N ARG A 45 5.50 5.32 20.39
CA ARG A 45 5.19 5.35 21.83
C ARG A 45 6.07 4.38 22.63
N SER A 46 6.26 3.18 22.10
CA SER A 46 7.13 2.16 22.72
C SER A 46 8.57 2.67 22.84
N LEU A 47 9.11 3.25 21.76
CA LEU A 47 10.47 3.79 21.74
C LEU A 47 10.62 5.04 22.62
N SER A 48 9.62 5.92 22.64
CA SER A 48 9.61 7.15 23.45
C SER A 48 9.63 6.86 24.95
N ASN A 49 8.92 5.82 25.40
CA ASN A 49 8.90 5.43 26.80
C ASN A 49 10.26 4.89 27.29
N MET A 50 11.16 4.50 26.38
CA MET A 50 12.44 3.89 26.73
C MET A 50 13.61 4.88 26.83
N ARG A 51 13.52 6.13 26.35
CA ARG A 51 14.71 7.01 26.19
C ARG A 51 14.46 8.51 26.31
N LYS A 52 15.49 9.23 26.79
CA LYS A 52 15.61 10.69 26.64
C LYS A 52 15.77 11.01 25.15
N GLN A 53 14.86 11.79 24.60
CA GLN A 53 14.86 12.19 23.19
C GLN A 53 16.20 12.87 22.83
N ASN A 54 16.90 12.36 21.81
CA ASN A 54 18.14 12.98 21.28
C ASN A 54 17.79 14.20 20.41
N GLU A 55 17.30 15.26 21.04
CA GLU A 55 16.89 16.51 20.40
C GLU A 55 17.93 17.11 19.41
N PRO A 56 19.26 17.11 19.70
CA PRO A 56 20.26 17.62 18.76
C PRO A 56 20.25 16.89 17.40
N GLN A 57 20.15 15.55 17.41
CA GLN A 57 20.16 14.75 16.19
C GLN A 57 18.89 14.90 15.34
N ARG A 58 17.81 15.40 15.94
CA ARG A 58 16.54 15.64 15.25
C ARG A 58 16.51 17.01 14.57
N LYS A 59 17.03 18.04 15.25
CA LYS A 59 16.84 19.46 14.90
C LYS A 59 18.06 20.14 14.28
N GLU A 60 19.27 19.58 14.42
CA GLU A 60 20.45 20.20 13.85
C GLU A 60 20.61 19.87 12.37
N LYS A 61 20.46 20.87 11.50
CA LYS A 61 20.67 20.74 10.04
C LYS A 61 22.05 20.17 9.67
N ALA A 62 23.05 20.39 10.53
CA ALA A 62 24.40 19.87 10.36
C ALA A 62 24.49 18.34 10.54
N VAL A 63 23.52 17.71 11.20
CA VAL A 63 23.44 16.26 11.35
C VAL A 63 22.88 15.66 10.05
N LYS A 64 23.71 14.86 9.38
CA LYS A 64 23.43 14.24 8.07
C LYS A 64 22.06 13.54 8.02
N GLY A 65 21.77 12.67 8.98
CA GLY A 65 20.51 11.92 9.05
C GLY A 65 19.39 12.65 9.79
N SER A 66 19.54 13.94 10.10
CA SER A 66 18.46 14.69 10.76
C SER A 66 17.24 14.76 9.86
N THR A 67 16.07 14.80 10.48
CA THR A 67 14.78 14.94 9.80
C THR A 67 14.76 16.12 8.84
N ILE A 68 15.35 17.25 9.24
CA ILE A 68 15.42 18.47 8.44
C ILE A 68 16.30 18.24 7.19
N ASN A 69 17.45 17.59 7.35
CA ASN A 69 18.34 17.29 6.22
C ASN A 69 17.66 16.32 5.23
N VAL A 70 17.09 15.23 5.74
CA VAL A 70 16.39 14.23 4.93
C VAL A 70 15.21 14.85 4.17
N ALA A 71 14.38 15.65 4.85
CA ALA A 71 13.25 16.35 4.22
C ALA A 71 13.70 17.33 3.12
N GLN A 72 14.82 18.04 3.35
CA GLN A 72 15.40 18.93 2.36
C GLN A 72 15.89 18.16 1.13
N HIS A 73 16.70 17.11 1.29
CA HIS A 73 17.20 16.29 0.19
C HIS A 73 16.07 15.62 -0.60
N LEU A 74 15.03 15.12 0.06
CA LEU A 74 13.85 14.57 -0.63
C LEU A 74 13.18 15.63 -1.51
N THR A 75 13.07 16.87 -1.01
CA THR A 75 12.48 17.98 -1.76
C THR A 75 13.35 18.37 -2.96
N GLU A 76 14.67 18.42 -2.78
CA GLU A 76 15.64 18.73 -3.83
C GLU A 76 15.64 17.67 -4.94
N VAL A 77 15.59 16.38 -4.58
CA VAL A 77 15.50 15.28 -5.53
C VAL A 77 14.23 15.38 -6.38
N VAL A 78 13.07 15.56 -5.73
CA VAL A 78 11.78 15.65 -6.44
C VAL A 78 11.72 16.89 -7.35
N SER A 79 12.28 18.01 -6.88
CA SER A 79 12.38 19.24 -7.67
C SER A 79 13.35 19.10 -8.86
N GLY A 80 14.48 18.41 -8.65
CA GLY A 80 15.50 18.22 -9.69
C GLY A 80 15.06 17.31 -10.83
N VAL A 81 14.17 16.34 -10.57
CA VAL A 81 13.69 15.39 -11.59
C VAL A 81 12.58 15.98 -12.46
N SER A 82 11.78 16.90 -11.92
CA SER A 82 10.56 17.36 -12.60
C SER A 82 10.77 18.56 -13.53
N ASN A 83 11.96 19.19 -13.56
CA ASN A 83 12.24 20.49 -14.23
C ASN A 83 11.19 21.58 -13.89
N LYS A 84 10.41 21.36 -12.82
CA LYS A 84 9.31 22.17 -12.32
C LYS A 84 9.52 22.27 -10.82
N THR A 85 9.14 23.39 -10.22
CA THR A 85 9.21 23.56 -8.76
C THR A 85 8.15 22.67 -8.09
N VAL A 86 8.50 21.41 -7.84
CA VAL A 86 7.68 20.47 -7.08
C VAL A 86 8.10 20.53 -5.62
N ASN A 87 7.48 21.46 -4.89
CA ASN A 87 7.49 21.44 -3.44
C ASN A 87 6.37 20.51 -2.95
N ILE A 88 6.56 19.76 -1.88
CA ILE A 88 5.40 19.28 -1.10
C ILE A 88 4.70 20.55 -0.60
N ILE A 89 3.42 20.74 -0.86
CA ILE A 89 2.67 21.89 -0.38
C ILE A 89 1.40 21.36 0.27
N TYR A 90 1.41 21.23 1.59
CA TYR A 90 0.20 20.93 2.34
C TYR A 90 -0.62 22.21 2.57
N LYS A 91 -1.92 22.17 2.27
CA LYS A 91 -2.88 23.30 2.43
C LYS A 91 -2.35 24.63 1.85
N ALA A 92 -1.80 24.58 0.63
CA ALA A 92 -1.34 25.72 -0.19
C ALA A 92 -0.13 26.54 0.31
N HIS A 93 0.41 26.32 1.52
CA HIS A 93 1.50 27.18 2.06
C HIS A 93 2.62 26.48 2.85
N ILE A 94 2.53 25.19 3.15
CA ILE A 94 3.50 24.53 4.04
C ILE A 94 4.27 23.43 3.32
N ASN A 95 5.58 23.61 3.13
CA ASN A 95 6.44 22.59 2.54
C ASN A 95 7.06 21.65 3.57
N LEU A 96 7.47 20.44 3.17
CA LEU A 96 8.07 19.43 4.08
C LEU A 96 9.18 20.01 4.95
N TYR A 97 10.02 20.84 4.34
CA TYR A 97 11.09 21.54 5.02
C TYR A 97 10.56 22.52 6.07
N THR A 98 9.51 23.29 5.77
CA THR A 98 8.83 24.21 6.69
C THR A 98 8.13 23.44 7.82
N ILE A 99 7.49 22.30 7.52
CA ILE A 99 6.92 21.38 8.53
C ILE A 99 8.04 20.87 9.46
N ALA A 100 9.21 20.57 8.90
CA ALA A 100 10.38 20.14 9.65
C ALA A 100 11.04 21.28 10.46
N LEU A 101 10.89 22.55 10.05
CA LEU A 101 11.51 23.71 10.70
C LEU A 101 10.69 24.36 11.82
N THR A 102 9.36 24.44 11.72
CA THR A 102 8.50 25.22 12.66
C THR A 102 8.26 24.53 14.01
N GLN A 103 9.28 23.91 14.60
CA GLN A 103 9.12 22.95 15.70
C GLN A 103 9.52 23.50 17.07
N GLU A 104 8.61 23.46 18.05
CA GLU A 104 8.98 23.57 19.47
C GLU A 104 9.33 22.19 20.07
N ASN A 105 8.71 21.07 19.64
CA ASN A 105 8.84 19.74 20.28
C ASN A 105 9.05 18.52 19.33
N GLY A 106 9.69 18.72 18.17
CA GLY A 106 9.91 17.65 17.17
C GLY A 106 8.95 17.73 15.99
N ILE A 107 8.93 16.70 15.12
CA ILE A 107 8.06 16.64 13.93
C ILE A 107 6.66 17.12 14.31
N ASN A 108 6.12 18.05 13.53
CA ASN A 108 4.72 18.42 13.59
C ASN A 108 3.89 17.26 13.00
N ARG A 109 3.87 16.17 13.77
CA ARG A 109 3.52 14.79 13.42
C ARG A 109 2.20 14.73 12.69
N ARG A 110 1.26 15.50 13.21
CA ARG A 110 -0.07 15.70 12.66
C ARG A 110 -0.05 16.04 11.17
N TYR A 111 0.85 16.89 10.67
CA TYR A 111 0.89 17.22 9.25
C TYR A 111 1.39 16.05 8.39
N PHE A 112 2.39 15.29 8.86
CA PHE A 112 2.86 14.11 8.14
C PHE A 112 1.81 13.00 8.11
N GLU A 113 1.06 12.84 9.19
CA GLU A 113 -0.07 11.93 9.27
C GLU A 113 -1.21 12.37 8.34
N GLU A 114 -1.54 13.67 8.33
CA GLU A 114 -2.52 14.26 7.42
C GLU A 114 -2.08 14.09 5.94
N ILE A 115 -0.78 14.23 5.62
CA ILE A 115 -0.23 13.99 4.28
C ILE A 115 -0.29 12.49 3.92
N TYR A 116 0.11 11.61 4.83
CA TYR A 116 0.16 10.18 4.59
C TYR A 116 -1.23 9.57 4.34
N LEU A 117 -2.25 10.10 5.02
CA LEU A 117 -3.65 9.69 4.86
C LEU A 117 -4.43 10.53 3.83
N ALA A 118 -3.80 11.50 3.17
CA ALA A 118 -4.47 12.35 2.19
C ALA A 118 -5.01 11.50 1.02
N ASN A 119 -6.24 11.80 0.61
CA ASN A 119 -6.88 11.21 -0.58
C ASN A 119 -6.60 12.04 -1.83
N GLU A 120 -5.44 12.68 -1.89
CA GLU A 120 -4.96 13.46 -3.02
C GLU A 120 -3.45 13.65 -2.90
N GLU A 121 -2.78 13.98 -4.01
CA GLU A 121 -1.40 14.42 -3.91
C GLU A 121 -1.34 15.79 -3.23
N THR A 122 -0.41 15.91 -2.28
CA THR A 122 -0.17 17.15 -1.54
C THR A 122 1.15 17.79 -1.99
N LEU A 123 1.59 17.49 -3.21
CA LEU A 123 2.67 18.21 -3.88
C LEU A 123 2.14 19.51 -4.50
N SER A 124 3.03 20.29 -5.12
CA SER A 124 2.69 21.60 -5.68
C SER A 124 1.44 21.56 -6.55
N SER A 125 0.73 22.69 -6.69
CA SER A 125 -0.52 22.77 -7.48
C SER A 125 -0.39 22.31 -8.94
N GLN A 126 0.83 22.18 -9.45
CA GLN A 126 1.14 21.66 -10.78
C GLN A 126 1.17 20.12 -10.84
N PHE A 127 1.35 19.45 -9.69
CA PHE A 127 1.33 18.01 -9.56
C PHE A 127 0.02 17.56 -8.95
N LYS A 128 -0.82 16.92 -9.78
CA LYS A 128 -2.12 16.45 -9.34
C LYS A 128 -2.11 14.97 -8.97
N HIS A 129 -1.44 14.14 -9.76
CA HIS A 129 -1.55 12.67 -9.70
C HIS A 129 -0.25 11.98 -10.14
N ILE A 130 -0.11 10.71 -9.75
CA ILE A 130 0.89 9.75 -10.24
C ILE A 130 0.16 8.50 -10.76
N THR A 131 0.64 7.88 -11.85
CA THR A 131 0.06 6.62 -12.33
C THR A 131 0.28 5.49 -11.32
N THR A 132 -0.59 4.49 -11.38
CA THR A 132 -0.47 3.26 -10.58
C THR A 132 0.86 2.54 -10.81
N GLU A 133 1.33 2.49 -12.06
CA GLU A 133 2.59 1.87 -12.46
C GLU A 133 3.81 2.64 -11.92
N ASP A 134 3.83 3.97 -12.10
CA ASP A 134 4.94 4.82 -11.64
C ASP A 134 5.05 4.80 -10.11
N LEU A 135 3.91 4.89 -9.39
CA LEU A 135 3.93 4.81 -7.93
C LEU A 135 4.45 3.45 -7.45
N ASN A 136 4.03 2.36 -8.09
CA ASN A 136 4.55 1.03 -7.75
C ASN A 136 6.05 0.93 -8.00
N ARG A 137 6.55 1.42 -9.14
CA ARG A 137 7.98 1.44 -9.46
C ARG A 137 8.79 2.17 -8.39
N VAL A 138 8.32 3.34 -7.96
CA VAL A 138 8.94 4.13 -6.88
C VAL A 138 8.99 3.33 -5.58
N LYS A 139 7.85 2.81 -5.13
CA LYS A 139 7.78 2.06 -3.87
C LYS A 139 8.64 0.79 -3.91
N CYS A 140 8.59 0.01 -4.99
CA CYS A 140 9.40 -1.20 -5.15
C CYS A 140 10.90 -0.87 -5.04
N SER A 141 11.35 0.17 -5.74
CA SER A 141 12.76 0.59 -5.71
C SER A 141 13.24 0.93 -4.29
N LEU A 142 12.39 1.63 -3.52
CA LEU A 142 12.68 1.97 -2.12
C LEU A 142 12.64 0.75 -1.20
N ILE A 143 11.65 -0.13 -1.37
CA ILE A 143 11.54 -1.38 -0.60
C ILE A 143 12.73 -2.30 -0.87
N ASP A 144 13.17 -2.41 -2.12
CA ASP A 144 14.36 -3.18 -2.50
C ASP A 144 15.62 -2.59 -1.86
N SER A 145 15.73 -1.26 -1.81
CA SER A 145 16.84 -0.58 -1.14
C SER A 145 16.88 -0.85 0.37
N LEU A 146 15.71 -0.83 1.03
CA LEU A 146 15.56 -1.20 2.44
C LEU A 146 15.84 -2.69 2.68
N HIS A 147 15.41 -3.56 1.77
CA HIS A 147 15.62 -5.00 1.83
C HIS A 147 17.11 -5.34 1.69
N THR A 148 17.79 -4.78 0.69
CA THR A 148 19.24 -4.91 0.52
C THR A 148 19.98 -4.42 1.76
N PHE A 149 19.59 -3.26 2.31
CA PHE A 149 20.21 -2.75 3.54
C PHE A 149 20.02 -3.71 4.71
N ASN A 150 18.80 -4.22 4.93
CA ASN A 150 18.55 -5.20 5.98
C ASN A 150 19.43 -6.45 5.81
N GLN A 151 19.49 -7.03 4.61
CA GLN A 151 20.28 -8.25 4.35
C GLN A 151 21.79 -8.03 4.48
N THR A 152 22.32 -6.97 3.87
CA THR A 152 23.76 -6.73 3.75
C THR A 152 24.36 -6.10 5.00
N ILE A 153 23.57 -5.31 5.74
CA ILE A 153 24.04 -4.55 6.91
C ILE A 153 23.47 -5.12 8.21
N LEU A 154 22.15 -5.24 8.37
CA LEU A 154 21.53 -5.62 9.66
C LEU A 154 21.60 -7.12 9.98
N GLN A 155 21.45 -7.98 8.98
CA GLN A 155 21.53 -9.43 9.14
C GLN A 155 22.98 -9.94 9.07
N ASN A 156 23.90 -9.13 8.55
CA ASN A 156 25.30 -9.49 8.44
C ASN A 156 26.05 -9.29 9.76
N LYS A 157 26.37 -10.39 10.45
CA LYS A 157 27.12 -10.37 11.73
C LYS A 157 28.48 -9.68 11.64
N SER A 158 29.08 -9.62 10.45
CA SER A 158 30.36 -8.96 10.22
C SER A 158 30.25 -7.44 10.08
N SER A 159 29.04 -6.90 9.86
CA SER A 159 28.80 -5.47 9.72
C SER A 159 29.16 -4.70 11.00
N GLU A 160 30.04 -3.72 10.87
CA GLU A 160 30.41 -2.83 11.98
C GLU A 160 29.22 -2.00 12.48
N PHE A 161 28.30 -1.63 11.59
CA PHE A 161 27.08 -0.92 11.97
C PHE A 161 26.18 -1.80 12.84
N ARG A 162 25.96 -3.06 12.45
CA ARG A 162 25.18 -4.02 13.23
C ARG A 162 25.80 -4.24 14.61
N LYS A 163 27.10 -4.45 14.69
CA LYS A 163 27.81 -4.61 15.98
C LYS A 163 27.63 -3.39 16.89
N LYS A 164 27.58 -2.18 16.33
CA LYS A 164 27.30 -0.95 17.09
C LYS A 164 25.85 -0.92 17.61
N LEU A 165 24.87 -1.31 16.80
CA LEU A 165 23.47 -1.42 17.23
C LEU A 165 23.33 -2.46 18.34
N ASP A 166 23.97 -3.62 18.21
CA ASP A 166 24.02 -4.67 19.23
C ASP A 166 24.64 -4.15 20.54
N LYS A 167 25.79 -3.46 20.47
CA LYS A 167 26.47 -2.87 21.64
C LYS A 167 25.62 -1.82 22.34
N LYS A 168 24.80 -1.07 21.60
CA LYS A 168 23.85 -0.08 22.14
C LYS A 168 22.51 -0.71 22.57
N GLY A 169 22.32 -2.02 22.37
CA GLY A 169 21.11 -2.75 22.72
C GLY A 169 19.87 -2.35 21.91
N ILE A 170 20.05 -1.91 20.66
CA ILE A 170 18.98 -1.29 19.83
C ILE A 170 18.76 -1.97 18.49
N LEU A 171 19.44 -3.09 18.24
CA LEU A 171 19.32 -3.78 16.96
C LEU A 171 17.86 -4.13 16.67
N ASN A 172 17.16 -4.75 17.63
CA ASN A 172 15.77 -5.15 17.46
C ASN A 172 14.84 -3.94 17.20
N ASP A 173 15.02 -2.84 17.94
CA ASP A 173 14.23 -1.62 17.75
C ASP A 173 14.46 -1.03 16.36
N PHE A 174 15.70 -1.03 15.88
CA PHE A 174 16.05 -0.52 14.56
C PHE A 174 15.52 -1.44 13.44
N GLU A 175 15.59 -2.77 13.61
CA GLU A 175 14.98 -3.73 12.69
C GLU A 175 13.45 -3.52 12.59
N LEU A 176 12.79 -3.23 13.71
CA LEU A 176 11.37 -2.88 13.74
C LEU A 176 11.09 -1.58 12.97
N VAL A 177 11.91 -0.54 13.13
CA VAL A 177 11.79 0.72 12.36
C VAL A 177 11.93 0.46 10.86
N ILE A 178 12.92 -0.33 10.42
CA ILE A 178 13.08 -0.67 9.00
C ILE A 178 11.91 -1.49 8.47
N ALA A 179 11.41 -2.47 9.24
CA ALA A 179 10.23 -3.26 8.87
C ALA A 179 8.99 -2.36 8.75
N GLN A 180 8.80 -1.44 9.69
CA GLN A 180 7.68 -0.52 9.70
C GLN A 180 7.75 0.51 8.56
N THR A 181 8.94 1.03 8.26
CA THR A 181 9.19 1.88 7.09
C THR A 181 8.74 1.18 5.80
N ARG A 182 9.10 -0.10 5.62
CA ARG A 182 8.67 -0.90 4.47
C ARG A 182 7.15 -1.05 4.42
N ASN A 183 6.51 -1.31 5.57
CA ASN A 183 5.06 -1.43 5.66
C ASN A 183 4.35 -0.13 5.27
N MET A 184 4.82 1.02 5.77
CA MET A 184 4.24 2.32 5.42
C MET A 184 4.45 2.68 3.95
N ILE A 185 5.63 2.48 3.38
CA ILE A 185 5.88 2.72 1.94
C ILE A 185 4.98 1.82 1.09
N THR A 186 4.84 0.56 1.46
CA THR A 186 3.91 -0.38 0.79
C THR A 186 2.48 0.17 0.83
N CYS A 187 2.09 0.73 1.98
CA CYS A 187 0.75 1.22 2.26
C CYS A 187 0.40 2.61 1.71
N ALA A 188 1.39 3.42 1.35
CA ALA A 188 1.22 4.79 0.89
C ALA A 188 0.34 4.88 -0.38
N LYS A 189 -0.62 5.81 -0.44
CA LYS A 189 -1.52 5.94 -1.61
C LYS A 189 -0.99 6.89 -2.68
N THR A 190 -0.06 7.75 -2.28
CA THR A 190 0.44 8.89 -3.05
C THR A 190 1.96 8.96 -2.95
N LEU A 191 2.60 9.66 -3.89
CA LEU A 191 4.02 9.99 -3.79
C LEU A 191 4.28 10.84 -2.54
N SER A 192 3.40 11.78 -2.24
CA SER A 192 3.45 12.60 -1.02
C SER A 192 3.50 11.74 0.26
N ALA A 193 2.69 10.69 0.35
CA ALA A 193 2.69 9.76 1.46
C ALA A 193 3.99 8.95 1.57
N VAL A 194 4.61 8.58 0.44
CA VAL A 194 5.94 7.93 0.44
C VAL A 194 7.00 8.88 1.01
N LEU A 195 7.01 10.14 0.57
CA LEU A 195 7.97 11.15 1.06
C LEU A 195 7.77 11.45 2.55
N ALA A 196 6.52 11.60 2.98
CA ALA A 196 6.16 11.77 4.37
C ALA A 196 6.65 10.61 5.24
N THR A 197 6.51 9.37 4.75
CA THR A 197 6.99 8.17 5.43
C THR A 197 8.50 8.22 5.65
N VAL A 198 9.30 8.48 4.61
CA VAL A 198 10.76 8.49 4.71
C VAL A 198 11.24 9.56 5.71
N ALA A 199 10.62 10.74 5.70
CA ALA A 199 10.96 11.82 6.63
C ALA A 199 10.58 11.48 8.09
N VAL A 200 9.41 10.90 8.32
CA VAL A 200 8.95 10.46 9.64
C VAL A 200 9.87 9.39 10.23
N GLU A 201 10.22 8.39 9.43
CA GLU A 201 11.06 7.27 9.87
C GLU A 201 12.51 7.73 10.11
N ALA A 202 13.00 8.72 9.36
CA ALA A 202 14.27 9.38 9.68
C ALA A 202 14.27 10.05 11.06
N ASP A 203 13.15 10.64 11.50
CA ASP A 203 13.03 11.19 12.85
C ASP A 203 13.04 10.10 13.92
N LEU A 204 12.35 8.97 13.69
CA LEU A 204 12.45 7.82 14.60
C LEU A 204 13.89 7.31 14.70
N VAL A 205 14.61 7.23 13.59
CA VAL A 205 16.04 6.90 13.56
C VAL A 205 16.88 7.91 14.33
N ALA A 206 16.57 9.20 14.21
CA ALA A 206 17.23 10.27 14.98
C ALA A 206 16.93 10.16 16.49
N GLN A 207 15.68 9.85 16.87
CA GLN A 207 15.29 9.59 18.26
C GLN A 207 16.06 8.40 18.85
N LEU A 208 16.34 7.37 18.05
CA LEU A 208 17.20 6.24 18.43
C LEU A 208 18.69 6.62 18.56
N GLY A 209 19.09 7.84 18.18
CA GLY A 209 20.46 8.32 18.21
C GLY A 209 21.33 7.84 17.05
N MET A 210 20.70 7.47 15.92
CA MET A 210 21.34 6.86 14.74
C MET A 210 21.42 7.81 13.53
N ALA A 211 21.06 9.09 13.68
CA ALA A 211 21.06 10.07 12.59
C ALA A 211 22.45 10.65 12.29
N GLU A 212 23.41 10.53 13.20
CA GLU A 212 24.80 10.89 12.92
C GLU A 212 25.55 9.75 12.24
N ASP A 213 26.17 10.09 11.11
CA ASP A 213 27.15 9.23 10.46
C ASP A 213 28.43 9.22 11.29
N LEU A 214 28.64 8.14 12.03
CA LEU A 214 29.87 7.95 12.82
C LEU A 214 31.11 7.73 11.94
N SER A 215 30.98 7.67 10.61
CA SER A 215 32.12 7.52 9.68
C SER A 215 32.92 8.82 9.48
N ILE A 216 32.40 9.98 9.91
CA ILE A 216 33.17 11.25 9.97
C ILE A 216 33.80 11.45 11.37
N LYS A 217 34.44 10.39 11.88
CA LYS A 217 35.74 10.55 12.55
C LYS A 217 36.85 10.13 11.59
N ARG A 218 36.77 10.58 10.33
CA ARG A 218 37.89 10.51 9.40
C ARG A 218 38.91 11.57 9.81
N VAL A 219 39.72 11.23 10.81
CA VAL A 219 41.09 11.69 11.01
C VAL A 219 41.31 13.19 10.77
N MET A 220 40.91 14.04 11.73
CA MET A 220 41.71 15.24 12.02
C MET A 220 42.92 14.78 12.86
N TRP A 221 43.85 14.12 12.18
CA TRP A 221 45.24 14.00 12.64
C TRP A 221 46.10 14.25 11.41
N ASN A 222 46.56 15.51 11.29
CA ASN A 222 47.94 15.89 11.00
C ASN A 222 47.97 17.37 10.60
N PHE A 223 48.18 18.24 11.59
CA PHE A 223 48.63 19.62 11.36
C PHE A 223 50.13 19.69 11.01
N LEU A 224 50.78 18.56 10.71
CA LEU A 224 52.16 18.49 10.24
C LEU A 224 52.28 17.45 9.12
N GLY A 225 52.23 17.95 7.89
CA GLY A 225 52.95 17.44 6.72
C GLY A 225 52.69 16.00 6.27
N ASN A 226 51.67 15.78 5.43
CA ASN A 226 51.82 15.24 4.06
C ASN A 226 50.46 14.92 3.44
N LEU A 227 50.31 15.35 2.19
CA LEU A 227 49.10 15.30 1.37
C LEU A 227 49.15 14.05 0.47
N THR A 228 48.16 13.16 0.55
CA THR A 228 47.66 12.24 -0.50
C THR A 228 46.54 11.42 0.16
N THR A 229 45.31 11.32 -0.34
CA THR A 229 44.92 10.83 -1.67
C THR A 229 43.47 11.19 -1.94
N ILE A 230 43.18 11.66 -3.15
CA ILE A 230 41.84 11.75 -3.74
C ILE A 230 41.45 10.34 -4.22
N VAL A 231 40.26 9.85 -3.88
CA VAL A 231 39.55 8.88 -4.73
C VAL A 231 38.10 9.32 -4.84
N SER A 232 37.84 10.12 -5.86
CA SER A 232 36.51 10.36 -6.42
C SER A 232 36.22 9.25 -7.43
N ASN A 233 35.33 8.33 -7.06
CA ASN A 233 34.61 7.44 -7.97
C ASN A 233 33.11 7.59 -7.64
N PRO A 234 32.22 8.01 -8.56
CA PRO A 234 30.83 8.35 -8.20
C PRO A 234 29.88 7.15 -8.05
N GLU A 235 30.34 5.90 -8.18
CA GLU A 235 29.42 4.78 -8.50
C GLU A 235 29.12 3.76 -7.39
N ILE A 236 29.63 3.92 -6.17
CA ILE A 236 29.20 3.04 -5.06
C ILE A 236 29.03 3.90 -3.82
N ILE A 237 27.80 4.34 -3.54
CA ILE A 237 27.42 4.79 -2.20
C ILE A 237 27.43 3.52 -1.33
N THR A 238 28.56 3.25 -0.66
CA THR A 238 28.62 2.21 0.37
C THR A 238 27.82 2.70 1.56
N VAL A 239 26.61 2.16 1.73
CA VAL A 239 25.74 2.51 2.86
C VAL A 239 26.21 1.75 4.09
N ASP A 240 26.97 2.44 4.94
CA ASP A 240 27.55 1.87 6.15
C ASP A 240 26.82 2.32 7.42
N SER A 241 25.79 3.16 7.29
CA SER A 241 25.03 3.69 8.42
C SER A 241 23.54 3.97 8.11
N ALA A 242 22.76 4.25 9.16
CA ALA A 242 21.38 4.69 9.01
C ALA A 242 21.26 6.09 8.39
N ALA A 243 22.22 6.99 8.68
CA ALA A 243 22.28 8.31 8.07
C ALA A 243 22.46 8.21 6.54
N ASP A 244 23.34 7.32 6.07
CA ASP A 244 23.56 7.07 4.64
C ASP A 244 22.31 6.50 3.97
N LEU A 245 21.59 5.62 4.68
CA LEU A 245 20.35 5.05 4.16
C LEU A 245 19.29 6.12 3.93
N PHE A 246 18.98 6.92 4.95
CA PHE A 246 17.86 7.86 4.92
C PHE A 246 18.19 9.20 4.25
N ALA A 247 19.41 9.69 4.36
CA ALA A 247 19.81 10.99 3.80
C ALA A 247 20.36 10.92 2.37
N GLU A 248 20.86 9.76 1.94
CA GLU A 248 21.49 9.61 0.62
C GLU A 248 20.83 8.50 -0.22
N LYS A 249 20.86 7.24 0.24
CA LYS A 249 20.43 6.11 -0.61
C LYS A 249 18.95 6.13 -0.95
N LEU A 250 18.06 6.36 0.02
CA LEU A 250 16.62 6.43 -0.24
C LEU A 250 16.28 7.64 -1.14
N PRO A 251 16.75 8.87 -0.86
CA PRO A 251 16.58 10.00 -1.78
C PRO A 251 17.16 9.74 -3.18
N ALA A 252 18.36 9.19 -3.31
CA ALA A 252 18.96 8.89 -4.61
C ALA A 252 18.16 7.83 -5.39
N THR A 253 17.68 6.79 -4.69
CA THR A 253 16.84 5.73 -5.27
C THR A 253 15.50 6.29 -5.74
N LEU A 254 14.88 7.14 -4.92
CA LEU A 254 13.69 7.88 -5.30
C LEU A 254 13.94 8.71 -6.57
N GLY A 255 15.03 9.49 -6.60
CA GLY A 255 15.39 10.30 -7.75
C GLY A 255 15.52 9.48 -9.02
N LYS A 256 16.20 8.34 -8.96
CA LYS A 256 16.32 7.39 -10.08
C LYS A 256 14.96 6.82 -10.50
N ALA A 257 14.10 6.43 -9.55
CA ALA A 257 12.80 5.85 -9.86
C ALA A 257 11.81 6.88 -10.45
N LEU A 258 11.99 8.16 -10.09
CA LEU A 258 11.22 9.28 -10.61
C LEU A 258 11.67 9.71 -12.03
N HIS A 259 12.90 9.38 -12.45
CA HIS A 259 13.32 9.60 -13.84
C HIS A 259 12.43 8.76 -14.77
N GLY A 260 11.69 9.43 -15.65
CA GLY A 260 10.74 8.77 -16.56
C GLY A 260 9.31 8.61 -16.02
N VAL A 261 8.99 9.15 -14.84
CA VAL A 261 7.60 9.28 -14.40
C VAL A 261 6.85 10.24 -15.31
N SER A 262 5.61 9.90 -15.66
CA SER A 262 4.74 10.81 -16.40
C SER A 262 4.19 11.88 -15.46
N TRP A 263 4.41 13.16 -15.78
CA TRP A 263 3.96 14.30 -14.97
C TRP A 263 2.81 15.05 -15.65
N GLY A 264 1.72 15.35 -14.92
CA GLY A 264 0.75 16.38 -15.32
C GLY A 264 -0.59 15.90 -15.90
N SER A 265 -1.33 16.83 -16.53
CA SER A 265 -2.76 16.75 -16.84
C SER A 265 -3.22 15.63 -17.79
N HIS A 266 -2.31 15.07 -18.59
CA HIS A 266 -2.59 13.91 -19.44
C HIS A 266 -2.83 12.62 -18.63
N LEU A 267 -2.52 12.61 -17.33
CA LEU A 267 -2.79 11.48 -16.43
C LEU A 267 -4.27 11.25 -16.14
N ASN A 268 -5.13 12.25 -16.39
CA ASN A 268 -6.58 12.03 -16.35
C ASN A 268 -6.99 10.94 -17.34
N GLU A 269 -6.18 10.65 -18.35
CA GLU A 269 -6.44 9.63 -19.36
C GLU A 269 -5.99 8.21 -18.93
N VAL A 270 -5.11 8.11 -17.93
CA VAL A 270 -4.40 6.85 -17.56
C VAL A 270 -4.65 6.41 -16.11
N GLY A 271 -5.46 7.16 -15.36
CA GLY A 271 -5.90 6.87 -13.99
C GLY A 271 -4.86 7.11 -12.89
N SER A 272 -5.34 7.62 -11.75
CA SER A 272 -4.51 7.95 -10.58
C SER A 272 -4.39 6.76 -9.60
N ALA A 273 -3.18 6.53 -9.10
CA ALA A 273 -2.91 5.48 -8.13
C ALA A 273 -3.74 5.63 -6.84
N PHE A 274 -3.91 6.87 -6.34
CA PHE A 274 -4.66 7.08 -5.11
C PHE A 274 -6.15 6.83 -5.30
N GLN A 275 -6.71 7.20 -6.47
CA GLN A 275 -8.14 7.03 -6.75
C GLN A 275 -8.47 5.54 -6.84
N LEU A 276 -7.59 4.76 -7.49
CA LEU A 276 -7.71 3.30 -7.53
C LEU A 276 -7.66 2.68 -6.13
N GLU A 277 -6.70 3.10 -5.32
CA GLU A 277 -6.55 2.62 -3.95
C GLU A 277 -7.78 2.96 -3.09
N GLN A 278 -8.31 4.18 -3.23
CA GLN A 278 -9.50 4.65 -2.54
C GLN A 278 -10.75 3.86 -2.98
N ALA A 279 -10.96 3.70 -4.29
CA ALA A 279 -12.07 2.91 -4.81
C ALA A 279 -12.00 1.47 -4.32
N ARG A 280 -10.80 0.86 -4.28
CA ARG A 280 -10.61 -0.47 -3.69
C ARG A 280 -10.98 -0.51 -2.21
N GLU A 281 -10.52 0.44 -1.40
CA GLU A 281 -10.86 0.48 0.03
C GLU A 281 -12.38 0.57 0.25
N VAL A 282 -13.05 1.47 -0.47
CA VAL A 282 -14.51 1.61 -0.44
C VAL A 282 -15.18 0.31 -0.86
N PHE A 283 -14.67 -0.35 -1.90
CA PHE A 283 -15.21 -1.60 -2.40
C PHE A 283 -15.02 -2.76 -1.41
N ILE A 284 -13.86 -2.86 -0.77
CA ILE A 284 -13.61 -3.79 0.34
C ILE A 284 -14.64 -3.58 1.45
N THR A 285 -14.87 -2.34 1.88
CA THR A 285 -15.86 -2.02 2.92
C THR A 285 -17.28 -2.42 2.50
N LYS A 286 -17.67 -2.18 1.24
CA LYS A 286 -18.98 -2.60 0.71
C LYS A 286 -19.14 -4.12 0.71
N LEU A 287 -18.10 -4.86 0.29
CA LEU A 287 -18.11 -6.33 0.31
C LEU A 287 -18.15 -6.89 1.74
N GLU A 288 -17.43 -6.28 2.67
CA GLU A 288 -17.48 -6.64 4.10
C GLU A 288 -18.87 -6.41 4.69
N ALA A 289 -19.49 -5.26 4.40
CA ALA A 289 -20.86 -4.96 4.83
C ALA A 289 -21.88 -5.94 4.22
N TYR A 290 -21.75 -6.22 2.92
CA TYR A 290 -22.58 -7.21 2.24
C TYR A 290 -22.45 -8.59 2.89
N LEU A 291 -21.22 -9.08 3.10
CA LEU A 291 -20.98 -10.36 3.76
C LEU A 291 -21.53 -10.37 5.17
N ALA A 292 -21.31 -9.33 5.98
CA ALA A 292 -21.84 -9.23 7.34
C ALA A 292 -23.38 -9.31 7.38
N SER A 293 -24.07 -8.77 6.37
CA SER A 293 -25.54 -8.86 6.25
C SER A 293 -26.06 -10.22 5.78
N ARG A 294 -25.19 -11.07 5.21
CA ARG A 294 -25.55 -12.35 4.57
C ARG A 294 -24.96 -13.58 5.26
N ALA A 295 -23.87 -13.43 6.01
CA ALA A 295 -23.15 -14.52 6.66
C ALA A 295 -22.38 -14.04 7.90
N SER A 296 -22.27 -14.91 8.91
CA SER A 296 -21.36 -14.70 10.02
C SER A 296 -20.06 -15.47 9.78
N LEU A 297 -18.91 -14.80 9.82
CA LEU A 297 -17.61 -15.45 9.83
C LEU A 297 -17.44 -16.24 11.14
N LYS A 298 -17.15 -17.54 11.04
CA LYS A 298 -17.01 -18.44 12.20
C LYS A 298 -15.56 -18.66 12.59
N THR A 299 -14.73 -19.08 11.64
CA THR A 299 -13.30 -19.30 11.86
C THR A 299 -12.50 -18.83 10.65
N VAL A 300 -11.24 -18.50 10.91
CA VAL A 300 -10.24 -18.20 9.90
C VAL A 300 -9.06 -19.12 10.19
N ASP A 301 -8.91 -20.18 9.41
CA ASP A 301 -7.84 -21.14 9.58
C ASP A 301 -6.68 -20.72 8.66
N ARG A 302 -5.53 -20.41 9.27
CA ARG A 302 -4.34 -19.95 8.55
C ARG A 302 -3.32 -21.07 8.45
N TYR A 303 -2.94 -21.40 7.22
CA TYR A 303 -1.88 -22.33 6.87
C TYR A 303 -0.79 -21.57 6.09
N ASP A 304 0.41 -22.15 5.98
CA ASP A 304 1.56 -21.51 5.33
C ASP A 304 1.31 -21.10 3.86
N ASP A 305 0.42 -21.83 3.17
CA ASP A 305 0.12 -21.69 1.75
C ASP A 305 -1.37 -21.42 1.46
N ARG A 306 -2.23 -21.32 2.48
CA ARG A 306 -3.65 -21.05 2.29
C ARG A 306 -4.32 -20.45 3.51
N ILE A 307 -5.33 -19.63 3.28
CA ILE A 307 -6.27 -19.20 4.32
C ILE A 307 -7.64 -19.75 3.99
N ILE A 308 -8.29 -20.33 5.00
CA ILE A 308 -9.63 -20.87 4.91
C ILE A 308 -10.55 -19.99 5.74
N TYR A 309 -11.52 -19.36 5.08
CA TYR A 309 -12.59 -18.61 5.73
C TYR A 309 -13.84 -19.48 5.79
N ASN A 310 -14.38 -19.68 6.99
CA ASN A 310 -15.60 -20.44 7.19
C ASN A 310 -16.76 -19.50 7.51
N TYR A 311 -17.65 -19.31 6.54
CA TYR A 311 -18.84 -18.47 6.68
C TYR A 311 -20.07 -19.32 6.97
N ARG A 312 -20.83 -18.95 8.00
CA ARG A 312 -22.17 -19.49 8.21
C ARG A 312 -23.20 -18.52 7.64
N PRO A 313 -23.96 -18.89 6.58
CA PRO A 313 -25.02 -18.04 6.06
C PRO A 313 -26.06 -17.69 7.13
N ILE A 314 -26.55 -16.44 7.10
CA ILE A 314 -27.64 -15.99 7.97
C ILE A 314 -28.96 -16.49 7.38
N ASN A 315 -29.77 -17.12 8.22
CA ASN A 315 -31.10 -17.57 7.81
C ASN A 315 -32.06 -16.39 7.69
N LYS A 316 -32.38 -15.99 6.45
CA LYS A 316 -33.36 -14.93 6.17
C LYS A 316 -34.81 -15.42 6.04
N GLY A 317 -35.06 -16.71 6.28
CA GLY A 317 -36.39 -17.31 6.23
C GLY A 317 -36.68 -18.08 4.94
N ILE A 318 -37.90 -18.61 4.84
CA ILE A 318 -38.29 -19.61 3.83
C ILE A 318 -38.43 -19.05 2.40
N PHE A 319 -38.49 -17.74 2.24
CA PHE A 319 -38.65 -17.08 0.94
C PHE A 319 -37.31 -16.77 0.24
N PHE A 320 -36.19 -17.06 0.90
CA PHE A 320 -34.86 -16.84 0.35
C PHE A 320 -34.28 -18.11 -0.24
N ASN A 321 -33.75 -18.01 -1.45
CA ASN A 321 -33.06 -19.11 -2.10
C ASN A 321 -31.70 -19.33 -1.45
N LYS A 322 -31.61 -20.39 -0.64
CA LYS A 322 -30.39 -20.70 0.12
C LYS A 322 -29.18 -20.96 -0.77
N ALA A 323 -29.35 -21.79 -1.80
CA ALA A 323 -28.26 -22.13 -2.72
C ALA A 323 -27.73 -20.88 -3.42
N LEU A 324 -28.64 -19.98 -3.84
CA LEU A 324 -28.25 -18.70 -4.43
C LEU A 324 -27.53 -17.79 -3.42
N GLN A 325 -27.98 -17.74 -2.16
CA GLN A 325 -27.30 -16.98 -1.11
C GLN A 325 -25.89 -17.52 -0.84
N GLU A 326 -25.73 -18.84 -0.71
CA GLU A 326 -24.43 -19.49 -0.49
C GLU A 326 -23.46 -19.22 -1.65
N ALA A 327 -23.93 -19.34 -2.90
CA ALA A 327 -23.13 -19.00 -4.08
C ALA A 327 -22.70 -17.53 -4.08
N ARG A 328 -23.59 -16.59 -3.74
CA ARG A 328 -23.24 -15.16 -3.66
C ARG A 328 -22.29 -14.85 -2.50
N ILE A 329 -22.40 -15.54 -1.37
CA ILE A 329 -21.42 -15.43 -0.27
C ILE A 329 -20.05 -15.88 -0.77
N GLN A 330 -19.99 -17.00 -1.48
CA GLN A 330 -18.75 -17.51 -2.06
C GLN A 330 -18.12 -16.50 -3.02
N VAL A 331 -18.88 -15.96 -3.97
CA VAL A 331 -18.39 -14.94 -4.92
C VAL A 331 -17.84 -13.71 -4.19
N ALA A 332 -18.63 -13.14 -3.26
CA ALA A 332 -18.24 -11.93 -2.56
C ALA A 332 -16.98 -12.12 -1.69
N ALA A 333 -16.88 -13.25 -0.99
CA ALA A 333 -15.74 -13.50 -0.11
C ALA A 333 -14.47 -13.96 -0.85
N THR A 334 -14.60 -14.66 -1.99
CA THR A 334 -13.46 -14.88 -2.89
C THR A 334 -12.93 -13.56 -3.44
N LEU A 335 -13.81 -12.68 -3.94
CA LEU A 335 -13.38 -11.37 -4.44
C LEU A 335 -12.77 -10.50 -3.34
N LEU A 336 -13.40 -10.43 -2.16
CA LEU A 336 -12.86 -9.70 -1.01
C LEU A 336 -11.45 -10.17 -0.64
N ALA A 337 -11.22 -11.48 -0.66
CA ALA A 337 -9.90 -12.02 -0.41
C ALA A 337 -8.92 -11.57 -1.48
N GLU A 338 -9.23 -11.74 -2.77
CA GLU A 338 -8.39 -11.29 -3.88
C GLU A 338 -8.02 -9.80 -3.73
N LEU A 339 -8.98 -8.93 -3.44
CA LEU A 339 -8.74 -7.50 -3.24
C LEU A 339 -7.82 -7.20 -2.05
N LYS A 340 -7.94 -7.95 -0.95
CA LYS A 340 -7.07 -7.81 0.23
C LYS A 340 -5.64 -8.30 -0.03
N PHE A 341 -5.45 -9.18 -1.02
CA PHE A 341 -4.14 -9.70 -1.42
C PHE A 341 -3.48 -8.90 -2.54
N MET A 342 -4.26 -8.15 -3.32
CA MET A 342 -3.70 -7.30 -4.35
C MET A 342 -3.05 -6.05 -3.75
N GLN A 343 -1.77 -5.82 -4.01
CA GLN A 343 -1.01 -4.69 -3.48
C GLN A 343 -0.47 -3.79 -4.61
N LEU A 344 -0.35 -2.49 -4.36
CA LEU A 344 0.45 -1.55 -5.18
C LEU A 344 1.97 -1.75 -5.04
N CYS A 345 2.40 -2.82 -4.37
CA CYS A 345 3.79 -3.19 -4.19
C CYS A 345 3.84 -4.68 -3.88
N GLY A 346 4.04 -5.50 -4.91
CA GLY A 346 4.14 -6.93 -4.74
C GLY A 346 5.27 -7.46 -5.60
N LYS A 347 6.38 -7.83 -4.99
CA LYS A 347 7.28 -8.81 -5.59
C LYS A 347 7.70 -9.80 -4.52
N ASP A 348 7.34 -11.06 -4.79
CA ASP A 348 8.11 -12.25 -4.47
C ASP A 348 7.47 -13.44 -5.19
N SER A 349 7.67 -13.47 -6.52
CA SER A 349 7.69 -14.64 -7.42
C SER A 349 7.58 -14.15 -8.85
N GLY A 350 8.32 -14.77 -9.78
CA GLY A 350 8.29 -14.51 -11.23
C GLY A 350 6.94 -14.86 -11.91
N HIS A 351 5.85 -14.80 -11.16
CA HIS A 351 4.48 -14.94 -11.64
C HIS A 351 3.74 -13.65 -11.32
N HIS A 352 3.71 -12.77 -12.30
CA HIS A 352 2.96 -11.51 -12.38
C HIS A 352 1.44 -11.71 -12.16
N LYS A 353 1.01 -12.11 -10.96
CA LYS A 353 -0.41 -12.45 -10.68
C LYS A 353 -0.94 -11.82 -9.39
N GLY A 354 -0.30 -10.80 -8.82
CA GLY A 354 -0.69 -10.33 -7.47
C GLY A 354 -0.58 -8.84 -7.17
N ALA A 355 -0.19 -7.99 -8.12
CA ALA A 355 -0.09 -6.56 -7.87
C ALA A 355 -1.20 -5.80 -8.62
N ILE A 356 -1.81 -4.81 -7.94
CA ILE A 356 -2.82 -3.88 -8.50
C ILE A 356 -2.17 -2.76 -9.31
N ASP A 357 -0.83 -2.72 -9.33
CA ASP A 357 -0.05 -1.86 -10.22
C ASP A 357 -0.53 -1.89 -11.68
N ASN A 358 -1.16 -3.01 -12.07
CA ASN A 358 -1.90 -3.15 -13.29
C ASN A 358 -3.44 -3.22 -13.03
N PRO A 359 -4.22 -2.18 -13.37
CA PRO A 359 -5.68 -2.15 -13.19
C PRO A 359 -6.43 -3.31 -13.89
N ARG A 360 -5.77 -3.99 -14.84
CA ARG A 360 -6.25 -5.24 -15.45
C ARG A 360 -6.57 -6.33 -14.44
N TYR A 361 -5.75 -6.53 -13.41
CA TYR A 361 -6.02 -7.63 -12.48
C TYR A 361 -7.28 -7.38 -11.66
N LEU A 362 -7.49 -6.13 -11.27
CA LEU A 362 -8.73 -5.71 -10.64
C LEU A 362 -9.92 -5.87 -11.61
N ALA A 363 -9.77 -5.45 -12.86
CA ALA A 363 -10.80 -5.63 -13.89
C ALA A 363 -11.14 -7.11 -14.15
N VAL A 364 -10.13 -7.99 -14.23
CA VAL A 364 -10.30 -9.43 -14.42
C VAL A 364 -11.01 -10.06 -13.22
N ALA A 365 -10.61 -9.72 -11.99
CA ALA A 365 -11.28 -10.20 -10.78
C ALA A 365 -12.74 -9.72 -10.71
N LEU A 366 -13.00 -8.46 -11.04
CA LEU A 366 -14.34 -7.88 -11.14
C LEU A 366 -15.20 -8.59 -12.19
N SER A 367 -14.66 -8.82 -13.39
CA SER A 367 -15.37 -9.50 -14.46
C SER A 367 -15.68 -10.94 -14.10
N HIS A 368 -14.71 -11.66 -13.55
CA HIS A 368 -14.91 -13.03 -13.10
C HIS A 368 -15.98 -13.12 -12.01
N ALA A 369 -15.93 -12.23 -11.00
CA ALA A 369 -16.96 -12.18 -9.96
C ALA A 369 -18.35 -11.83 -10.51
N THR A 370 -18.41 -10.91 -11.48
CA THR A 370 -19.66 -10.54 -12.18
C THR A 370 -20.23 -11.72 -12.95
N GLU A 371 -19.39 -12.42 -13.71
CA GLU A 371 -19.79 -13.62 -14.45
C GLU A 371 -20.27 -14.73 -13.51
N MET A 372 -19.53 -15.01 -12.43
CA MET A 372 -19.93 -16.02 -11.44
C MET A 372 -21.26 -15.66 -10.77
N ASN A 373 -21.48 -14.39 -10.39
CA ASN A 373 -22.75 -13.94 -9.82
C ASN A 373 -23.90 -14.11 -10.81
N ASN A 374 -23.69 -13.75 -12.08
CA ASN A 374 -24.70 -13.88 -13.14
C ASN A 374 -25.01 -15.34 -13.46
N ASN A 375 -24.00 -16.21 -13.47
CA ASN A 375 -24.18 -17.64 -13.68
C ASN A 375 -24.91 -18.29 -12.50
N ALA A 376 -24.56 -17.92 -11.27
CA ALA A 376 -25.27 -18.35 -10.07
C ALA A 376 -26.74 -17.93 -10.12
N TYR A 377 -27.02 -16.68 -10.51
CA TYR A 377 -28.39 -16.20 -10.70
C TYR A 377 -29.13 -16.99 -11.79
N LYS A 378 -28.58 -17.10 -13.01
CA LYS A 378 -29.25 -17.83 -14.12
C LYS A 378 -29.56 -19.29 -13.77
N THR A 379 -28.64 -19.96 -13.07
CA THR A 379 -28.73 -21.39 -12.77
C THR A 379 -29.62 -21.66 -11.56
N LEU A 380 -29.44 -20.90 -10.49
CA LEU A 380 -30.08 -21.18 -9.19
C LEU A 380 -31.36 -20.37 -8.98
N ALA A 381 -31.55 -19.24 -9.67
CA ALA A 381 -32.80 -18.48 -9.59
C ALA A 381 -33.93 -19.07 -10.44
N ARG A 382 -33.78 -20.25 -11.05
CA ARG A 382 -34.88 -20.91 -11.79
C ARG A 382 -35.31 -22.24 -11.18
N THR A 383 -34.66 -22.69 -10.10
CA THR A 383 -34.83 -24.03 -9.53
C THR A 383 -35.90 -24.12 -8.44
N LEU A 384 -36.66 -23.05 -8.15
CA LEU A 384 -37.78 -23.10 -7.20
C LEU A 384 -39.13 -23.03 -7.93
N PRO A 385 -40.04 -24.01 -7.73
CA PRO A 385 -41.40 -23.95 -8.27
C PRO A 385 -42.22 -22.93 -7.47
N GLY A 386 -42.78 -21.91 -8.13
CA GLY A 386 -43.82 -21.04 -7.52
C GLY A 386 -43.64 -19.52 -7.56
N GLY A 387 -42.63 -18.97 -8.24
CA GLY A 387 -42.68 -17.58 -8.70
C GLY A 387 -42.07 -16.50 -7.79
N ASN A 388 -41.41 -15.55 -8.48
CA ASN A 388 -40.83 -14.26 -8.07
C ASN A 388 -39.93 -14.22 -6.82
N PHE A 389 -38.64 -14.15 -7.10
CA PHE A 389 -37.57 -14.01 -6.12
C PHE A 389 -37.54 -12.59 -5.55
N ILE A 390 -37.63 -12.48 -4.22
CA ILE A 390 -37.45 -11.22 -3.48
C ILE A 390 -36.06 -10.61 -3.77
N ASP A 391 -35.07 -11.43 -4.14
CA ASP A 391 -33.66 -11.04 -4.18
C ASP A 391 -33.11 -10.70 -5.59
N GLY A 392 -33.92 -10.74 -6.66
CA GLY A 392 -33.54 -10.28 -8.02
C GLY A 392 -32.11 -10.63 -8.48
N GLU A 393 -31.47 -9.76 -9.28
CA GLU A 393 -30.02 -9.82 -9.57
C GLU A 393 -29.16 -9.65 -8.31
N GLY A 394 -29.74 -9.08 -7.25
CA GLY A 394 -29.21 -9.01 -5.90
C GLY A 394 -28.33 -7.80 -5.65
N GLU A 395 -28.24 -7.43 -4.37
CA GLU A 395 -27.37 -6.35 -3.88
C GLU A 395 -25.91 -6.51 -4.32
N LEU A 396 -25.41 -7.75 -4.39
CA LEU A 396 -24.06 -8.04 -4.88
C LEU A 396 -23.86 -7.58 -6.33
N ALA A 397 -24.86 -7.77 -7.22
CA ALA A 397 -24.75 -7.30 -8.60
C ALA A 397 -24.61 -5.77 -8.66
N GLY A 398 -25.36 -5.04 -7.83
CA GLY A 398 -25.24 -3.58 -7.71
C GLY A 398 -23.85 -3.16 -7.24
N ILE A 399 -23.32 -3.81 -6.19
CA ILE A 399 -21.97 -3.54 -5.66
C ILE A 399 -20.90 -3.78 -6.73
N LEU A 400 -21.00 -4.87 -7.51
CA LEU A 400 -20.07 -5.19 -8.59
C LEU A 400 -20.15 -4.16 -9.72
N GLU A 401 -21.36 -3.76 -10.13
CA GLU A 401 -21.55 -2.78 -11.21
C GLU A 401 -21.08 -1.38 -10.80
N GLU A 402 -21.35 -0.95 -9.56
CA GLU A 402 -20.83 0.31 -9.02
C GLU A 402 -19.30 0.37 -9.13
N MET A 403 -18.61 -0.73 -8.80
CA MET A 403 -17.15 -0.76 -8.91
C MET A 403 -16.66 -0.77 -10.37
N ARG A 404 -17.39 -1.41 -11.29
CA ARG A 404 -17.08 -1.33 -12.74
C ARG A 404 -17.21 0.10 -13.26
N GLN A 405 -18.25 0.83 -12.85
CA GLN A 405 -18.43 2.24 -13.20
C GLN A 405 -17.36 3.13 -12.56
N GLU A 406 -16.99 2.87 -11.31
CA GLU A 406 -15.90 3.60 -10.63
C GLU A 406 -14.56 3.37 -11.35
N MET A 407 -14.25 2.13 -11.75
CA MET A 407 -13.08 1.82 -12.57
C MET A 407 -13.10 2.58 -13.89
N LYS A 408 -14.25 2.68 -14.56
CA LYS A 408 -14.40 3.49 -15.78
C LYS A 408 -14.21 4.98 -15.52
N ALA A 409 -14.64 5.49 -14.38
CA ALA A 409 -14.44 6.90 -14.00
C ALA A 409 -12.96 7.22 -13.71
N ILE A 410 -12.24 6.28 -13.08
CA ILE A 410 -10.80 6.42 -12.82
C ILE A 410 -9.97 6.31 -14.10
N TYR A 411 -10.36 5.42 -15.01
CA TYR A 411 -9.69 5.19 -16.29
C TYR A 411 -10.62 5.53 -17.46
N PRO A 412 -10.74 6.81 -17.86
CA PRO A 412 -11.70 7.26 -18.87
C PRO A 412 -11.31 6.92 -20.33
N LEU A 413 -10.07 6.49 -20.57
CA LEU A 413 -9.67 5.87 -21.84
C LEU A 413 -9.48 4.37 -21.67
N ASP A 414 -9.71 3.62 -22.75
CA ASP A 414 -9.49 2.18 -22.79
C ASP A 414 -7.98 1.87 -22.78
N VAL A 415 -7.41 1.77 -21.57
CA VAL A 415 -5.97 1.57 -21.38
C VAL A 415 -5.58 0.18 -21.90
N ARG A 416 -4.75 0.16 -22.95
CA ARG A 416 -4.10 -1.05 -23.47
C ARG A 416 -2.70 -1.15 -22.90
N ILE A 417 -2.50 -2.06 -21.96
CA ILE A 417 -1.18 -2.28 -21.35
C ILE A 417 -0.40 -3.28 -22.20
N GLN A 418 0.91 -3.05 -22.36
CA GLN A 418 1.80 -3.85 -23.22
C GLN A 418 1.64 -5.36 -22.97
N GLY A 419 1.46 -6.12 -24.06
CA GLY A 419 1.42 -7.59 -24.03
C GLY A 419 0.02 -8.24 -24.08
N ALA A 420 -1.07 -7.49 -24.21
CA ALA A 420 -2.39 -8.06 -24.48
C ALA A 420 -3.20 -7.21 -25.49
N ASN A 421 -3.97 -7.91 -26.34
CA ASN A 421 -4.82 -7.29 -27.37
C ASN A 421 -6.19 -6.80 -26.85
N ILE A 422 -6.49 -7.01 -25.55
CA ILE A 422 -7.80 -6.75 -24.93
C ILE A 422 -7.70 -5.51 -24.03
N GLY A 423 -8.55 -4.51 -24.27
CA GLY A 423 -8.61 -3.28 -23.48
C GLY A 423 -9.19 -3.46 -22.07
N LEU A 424 -8.99 -2.47 -21.20
CA LEU A 424 -9.55 -2.44 -19.85
C LEU A 424 -11.09 -2.52 -19.87
N TYR A 425 -11.76 -1.84 -20.80
CA TYR A 425 -13.22 -1.84 -20.86
C TYR A 425 -13.77 -3.17 -21.33
N GLU A 426 -13.10 -3.79 -22.29
CA GLU A 426 -13.43 -5.13 -22.75
C GLU A 426 -13.23 -6.16 -21.62
N GLN A 427 -12.15 -6.02 -20.82
CA GLN A 427 -11.94 -6.84 -19.62
C GLN A 427 -12.98 -6.60 -18.55
N LEU A 428 -13.46 -5.36 -18.40
CA LEU A 428 -14.58 -5.05 -17.53
C LEU A 428 -15.91 -5.53 -18.12
N GLY A 429 -15.98 -6.05 -19.34
CA GLY A 429 -17.24 -6.43 -20.02
C GLY A 429 -18.13 -5.23 -20.37
N MET A 430 -17.55 -4.05 -20.55
CA MET A 430 -18.24 -2.81 -20.88
C MET A 430 -18.09 -2.49 -22.38
N ALA A 431 -19.08 -1.81 -22.97
CA ALA A 431 -18.94 -1.30 -24.33
C ALA A 431 -17.78 -0.30 -24.41
N THR A 432 -16.92 -0.45 -25.42
CA THR A 432 -15.88 0.53 -25.72
C THR A 432 -16.56 1.85 -26.10
N SER A 433 -16.24 2.94 -25.38
CA SER A 433 -16.66 4.25 -25.85
C SER A 433 -16.04 4.50 -27.23
N PRO A 434 -16.75 5.13 -28.18
CA PRO A 434 -16.11 5.58 -29.41
C PRO A 434 -14.94 6.49 -29.02
N GLN A 435 -13.74 6.19 -29.53
CA GLN A 435 -12.59 7.07 -29.33
C GLN A 435 -12.92 8.46 -29.92
N PRO A 436 -12.65 9.55 -29.19
CA PRO A 436 -12.83 10.90 -29.73
C PRO A 436 -11.89 11.19 -30.91
#